data_AF-A0A7L2B7G1-F1
#
_entry.id   AF-A0A7L2B7G1-F1
#
_cell.length_a   1.000
_cell.length_b   1.000
_cell.length_c   1.000
_cell.angle_alpha   90.00
_cell.angle_beta   90.00
_cell.angle_gamma   90.00
#
_symmetry.space_group_name_H-M   'P 1'
#
loop_
_entity.id
_entity.type
_entity.pdbx_description
1 polymer ?
#
loop_
_entity_poly.entity_id
_entity_poly.type
_entity_poly.pdbx_seq_one_letter_code
_entity_poly.pdbx_strand_id
1 'polypeptide(L)'
;QELGTLGFECTLEEVDLEDITKNQVNTITACTSQDPALPTFPNHSDFLQNKCLQGIYQDLNAYRAELKNLNDQNMLVTIDEMMKVSM
;
A
#
# COMPACT_ATOMS: atom_id res chain seq x y z
N GLN A 1 20.96 -7.84 -18.85
CA GLN A 1 21.27 -7.48 -17.46
C GLN A 1 19.95 -7.07 -16.86
N GLU A 2 19.36 -7.96 -16.07
CA GLU A 2 18.08 -7.66 -15.41
C GLU A 2 18.35 -6.53 -14.42
N LEU A 3 17.78 -5.36 -14.70
CA LEU A 3 17.76 -4.26 -13.76
C LEU A 3 16.91 -4.70 -12.57
N GLY A 4 17.55 -5.18 -11.50
CA GLY A 4 16.91 -5.28 -10.20
C GLY A 4 16.29 -3.91 -9.90
N THR A 5 14.97 -3.85 -9.88
CA THR A 5 14.16 -2.63 -9.93
C THR A 5 14.36 -1.68 -8.75
N LEU A 6 15.17 -2.09 -7.76
CA LEU A 6 15.40 -1.34 -6.53
C LEU A 6 16.88 -1.11 -6.22
N GLY A 7 17.84 -1.56 -7.05
CA GLY A 7 19.27 -1.37 -6.77
C GLY A 7 19.78 -2.10 -5.52
N PHE A 8 18.98 -2.96 -4.91
CA PHE A 8 19.36 -3.83 -3.81
C PHE A 8 19.74 -5.22 -4.36
N GLU A 9 20.81 -5.77 -3.81
CA GLU A 9 21.43 -7.04 -4.22
C GLU A 9 20.78 -8.24 -3.51
N CYS A 10 19.46 -8.19 -3.26
CA CYS A 10 18.77 -9.23 -2.51
C CYS A 10 18.19 -10.31 -3.43
N THR A 11 18.40 -11.57 -3.06
CA THR A 11 17.75 -12.74 -3.64
C THR A 11 16.36 -12.96 -3.02
N LEU A 12 15.48 -13.71 -3.69
CA LEU A 12 14.15 -14.05 -3.15
C LEU A 12 14.22 -14.78 -1.80
N GLU A 13 15.33 -15.44 -1.51
CA GLU A 13 15.59 -16.15 -0.26
C GLU A 13 15.96 -15.20 0.89
N GLU A 14 16.46 -14.00 0.57
CA GLU A 14 16.82 -12.94 1.52
C GLU A 14 15.69 -11.93 1.74
N VAL A 15 14.67 -11.93 0.88
CA VAL A 15 13.51 -11.05 0.99
C VAL A 15 12.52 -11.64 1.98
N ASP A 16 12.21 -10.88 3.03
CA ASP A 16 11.08 -11.18 3.89
C ASP A 16 9.77 -10.93 3.12
N LEU A 17 8.99 -12.00 2.93
CA LEU A 17 7.70 -11.97 2.25
C LEU A 17 6.54 -11.70 3.23
N GLU A 18 6.82 -11.45 4.51
CA GLU A 18 5.80 -11.11 5.48
C GLU A 18 5.15 -9.77 5.15
N ASP A 19 3.82 -9.79 5.01
CA ASP A 19 3.01 -8.60 4.92
C ASP A 19 2.82 -7.98 6.30
N ILE A 20 3.49 -6.84 6.52
CA ILE A 20 3.43 -6.07 7.77
C ILE A 20 2.04 -5.43 8.00
N THR A 21 1.18 -5.36 6.99
CA THR A 21 -0.15 -4.74 7.07
C THR A 21 -1.29 -5.77 7.11
N LYS A 22 -0.96 -7.07 7.17
CA LYS A 22 -1.92 -8.20 7.20
C LYS A 22 -3.05 -8.11 8.24
N ASN A 23 -2.84 -7.34 9.32
CA ASN A 23 -3.81 -7.16 10.40
C ASN A 23 -4.67 -5.88 10.24
N GLN A 24 -4.51 -5.14 9.15
CA GLN A 24 -5.19 -3.88 8.85
C GLN A 24 -6.28 -4.12 7.78
N VAL A 25 -6.81 -3.04 7.19
CA VAL A 25 -7.72 -3.17 6.05
C VAL A 25 -7.00 -3.92 4.93
N ASN A 26 -7.61 -4.97 4.38
CA ASN A 26 -7.07 -5.64 3.21
C ASN A 26 -7.21 -4.72 1.99
N THR A 27 -6.17 -3.91 1.75
CA THR A 27 -6.12 -2.91 0.68
C THR A 27 -6.28 -3.55 -0.69
N ILE A 28 -5.73 -4.75 -0.90
CA ILE A 28 -5.87 -5.49 -2.17
C ILE A 28 -7.35 -5.76 -2.46
N THR A 29 -8.08 -6.33 -1.51
CA THR A 29 -9.52 -6.59 -1.67
C THR A 29 -10.33 -5.29 -1.76
N ALA A 30 -9.96 -4.25 -1.01
CA ALA A 30 -10.67 -2.97 -1.04
C ALA A 30 -10.49 -2.20 -2.36
N CYS A 31 -9.31 -2.31 -2.98
CA CYS A 31 -8.94 -1.59 -4.20
C CYS A 31 -9.17 -2.39 -5.48
N THR A 32 -9.36 -3.71 -5.39
CA THR A 32 -9.70 -4.54 -6.55
C THR A 32 -11.19 -4.76 -6.63
N SER A 33 -11.79 -4.47 -7.78
CA SER A 33 -13.21 -4.70 -8.06
C SER A 33 -13.46 -6.20 -8.27
N GLN A 34 -13.24 -7.04 -7.25
CA GLN A 34 -13.21 -8.48 -7.43
C GLN A 34 -14.57 -9.15 -7.52
N ASP A 35 -15.69 -8.45 -7.33
CA ASP A 35 -17.00 -9.07 -7.42
C ASP A 35 -17.86 -8.47 -8.54
N PRO A 36 -17.83 -9.05 -9.77
CA PRO A 36 -18.83 -8.75 -10.78
C PRO A 36 -20.27 -9.14 -10.35
N ALA A 37 -20.42 -9.84 -9.22
CA ALA A 37 -21.71 -10.18 -8.61
C ALA A 37 -22.21 -9.17 -7.55
N LEU A 38 -21.41 -8.18 -7.16
CA LEU A 38 -21.86 -7.16 -6.20
C LEU A 38 -22.85 -6.21 -6.90
N PRO A 39 -24.09 -6.08 -6.41
CA PRO A 39 -25.07 -5.17 -7.00
C PRO A 39 -24.50 -3.74 -7.01
N THR A 40 -24.43 -3.15 -8.19
CA THR A 40 -24.06 -1.75 -8.40
C THR A 40 -25.17 -0.86 -7.87
N PHE A 41 -25.20 -0.67 -6.55
CA PHE A 41 -26.03 0.36 -5.93
C PHE A 41 -25.36 1.73 -6.10
N PRO A 42 -26.13 2.81 -6.28
CA PRO A 42 -25.57 4.16 -6.19
C PRO A 42 -24.85 4.30 -4.84
N ASN A 43 -23.63 4.83 -4.84
CA ASN A 43 -22.69 4.95 -3.70
C ASN A 43 -21.83 3.70 -3.38
N HIS A 44 -22.03 2.55 -4.04
CA HIS A 44 -21.15 1.40 -3.84
C HIS A 44 -19.71 1.67 -4.32
N SER A 45 -19.59 2.38 -5.45
CA SER A 45 -18.29 2.81 -6.01
C SER A 45 -17.55 3.74 -5.05
N ASP A 46 -18.24 4.76 -4.53
CA ASP A 46 -17.64 5.73 -3.61
C ASP A 46 -17.26 5.09 -2.27
N PHE A 47 -18.07 4.15 -1.78
CA PHE A 47 -17.77 3.40 -0.57
C PHE A 47 -16.53 2.51 -0.74
N LEU A 48 -16.43 1.77 -1.86
CA LEU A 48 -15.24 0.97 -2.17
C LEU A 48 -14.00 1.85 -2.35
N GLN A 49 -14.14 2.99 -3.02
CA GLN A 49 -13.05 3.95 -3.18
C GLN A 49 -12.57 4.48 -1.82
N ASN A 50 -13.48 4.87 -0.92
CA ASN A 50 -13.13 5.32 0.42
C ASN A 50 -12.45 4.22 1.24
N LYS A 51 -12.88 2.95 1.10
CA LYS A 51 -12.24 1.80 1.75
C LYS A 51 -10.86 1.51 1.19
N CYS A 52 -10.68 1.64 -0.12
CA CYS A 52 -9.39 1.52 -0.78
C CYS A 52 -8.42 2.60 -0.29
N LEU A 53 -8.84 3.87 -0.30
CA LEU A 53 -8.03 5.00 0.17
C LEU A 53 -7.69 4.86 1.66
N GLN A 54 -8.65 4.42 2.49
CA GLN A 54 -8.41 4.10 3.90
C GLN A 54 -7.32 3.02 4.06
N GLY A 55 -7.38 1.95 3.27
CA GLY A 55 -6.37 0.88 3.29
C GLY A 55 -4.99 1.39 2.88
N ILE A 56 -4.90 2.12 1.77
CA ILE A 56 -3.65 2.73 1.29
C ILE A 56 -3.04 3.64 2.37
N TYR A 57 -3.83 4.47 3.03
CA TYR A 57 -3.34 5.34 4.10
C TYR A 57 -2.75 4.54 5.28
N GLN A 58 -3.43 3.47 5.69
CA GLN A 58 -2.96 2.60 6.78
C GLN A 58 -1.66 1.89 6.42
N ASP A 59 -1.57 1.37 5.20
CA ASP A 59 -0.36 0.73 4.68
C ASP A 59 0.82 1.70 4.63
N LEU A 60 0.61 2.90 4.06
CA LEU A 60 1.63 3.94 3.99
C LEU A 60 2.13 4.33 5.39
N ASN A 61 1.24 4.44 6.38
CA ASN A 61 1.62 4.76 7.75
C ASN A 61 2.47 3.65 8.40
N ALA A 62 2.16 2.38 8.12
CA ALA A 62 2.96 1.24 8.58
C ALA A 62 4.35 1.24 7.95
N TYR A 63 4.44 1.34 6.62
CA TYR A 63 5.72 1.43 5.92
C TYR A 63 6.55 2.64 6.35
N ARG A 64 5.90 3.79 6.55
CA ARG A 64 6.57 4.99 7.06
C ARG A 64 7.24 4.75 8.42
N ALA A 65 6.63 3.97 9.30
CA ALA A 65 7.17 3.65 10.61
C ALA A 65 8.41 2.75 10.52
N GLU A 66 8.38 1.72 9.66
CA GLU A 66 9.51 0.82 9.42
C GLU A 66 10.68 1.55 8.74
N LEU A 67 10.38 2.40 7.76
CA LEU A 67 11.37 3.12 6.97
C LEU A 67 11.94 4.36 7.70
N LYS A 68 11.39 4.75 8.85
CA LYS A 68 11.77 5.98 9.59
C LYS A 68 13.26 6.07 9.91
N ASN A 69 13.91 4.93 10.11
CA ASN A 69 15.33 4.87 10.48
C ASN A 69 16.27 4.83 9.27
N LEU A 70 15.73 4.83 8.04
CA LEU A 70 16.54 4.90 6.83
C LEU A 70 17.10 6.32 6.64
N ASN A 71 18.31 6.40 6.09
CA ASN A 71 18.96 7.67 5.79
C ASN A 71 18.43 8.35 4.51
N ASP A 72 17.29 7.89 3.98
CA ASP A 72 16.65 8.42 2.77
C ASP A 72 15.43 9.28 3.14
N GLN A 73 15.68 10.58 3.30
CA GLN A 73 14.63 11.55 3.61
C GLN A 73 13.67 11.77 2.44
N ASN A 74 14.12 11.55 1.19
CA ASN A 74 13.27 11.77 0.02
C ASN A 74 12.17 10.70 -0.06
N MET A 75 12.50 9.46 0.30
CA MET A 75 11.53 8.38 0.43
C MET A 75 10.46 8.69 1.48
N LEU A 76 10.86 9.18 2.67
CA LEU A 76 9.91 9.54 3.73
C LEU A 76 8.99 10.70 3.33
N VAL A 77 9.53 11.72 2.66
CA VAL A 77 8.73 12.84 2.13
C VAL A 77 7.74 12.37 1.07
N THR A 78 8.16 11.48 0.18
CA THR A 78 7.28 10.91 -0.85
C THR A 78 6.12 10.14 -0.22
N ILE A 79 6.38 9.34 0.83
CA ILE A 79 5.33 8.65 1.58
C ILE A 79 4.38 9.65 2.25
N ASP A 80 4.91 10.72 2.86
CA ASP A 80 4.09 11.78 3.46
C ASP A 80 3.19 12.49 2.44
N GLU A 81 3.65 12.68 1.21
CA GLU A 81 2.86 13.25 0.13
C GLU A 81 1.76 12.30 -0.34
N MET A 82 2.07 11.00 -0.47
CA MET A 82 1.08 9.97 -0.80
C MET A 82 0.00 9.88 0.28
N MET A 83 0.38 9.96 1.56
CA MET A 83 -0.58 9.93 2.67
C MET A 83 -1.59 11.08 2.63
N LYS A 84 -1.18 12.28 2.17
CA LYS A 84 -2.08 13.45 2.06
C LYS A 84 -3.17 13.27 1.02
N VAL A 85 -2.88 12.56 -0.07
CA VAL A 85 -3.85 12.32 -1.15
C VAL A 85 -4.74 11.09 -0.91
N SER A 86 -4.39 10.27 0.08
CA SER A 86 -5.18 9.11 0.52
C SER A 86 -6.16 9.42 1.66
N MET A 87 -6.15 10.65 2.18
CA MET A 87 -7.11 11.15 3.19
C MET A 87 -8.40 11.68 2.58
#